data_AF-A0A8X6HMG4-F1
#
_entry.id   AF-A0A8X6HMG4-F1
#
_cell.length_a   1.000
_cell.length_b   1.000
_cell.length_c   1.000
_cell.angle_alpha   90.00
_cell.angle_beta   90.00
_cell.angle_gamma   90.00
#
_symmetry.space_group_name_H-M   'P 1'
#
loop_
_entity.id
_entity.type
_entity.pdbx_description
1 polymer ?
#
loop_
_entity_poly.entity_id
_entity_poly.type
_entity_poly.pdbx_seq_one_letter_code
_entity_poly.pdbx_strand_id
1 'polypeptide(L)'
;MYFGFMSTVGLAGVIAFPVSSIFWTHMLSAVAHFFFAMVYVLLQTYLTFCTPQVTELMKKVRGYLCGLIITFCFVLVILLPVSFALWNRENTHLPAVKKPADKGFGLMVTTACVEWTMYGCYLLYLITFYSEFLRLKLFVGMTPKEVAEQEDAT
;
A
#
# COMPACT_ATOMS: atom_id res chain seq x y z
N MET A 1 11.16 6.20 0.48
CA MET A 1 10.46 7.13 -0.43
C MET A 1 10.08 6.48 -1.76
N TYR A 2 11.01 5.85 -2.49
CA TYR A 2 10.74 5.20 -3.78
C TYR A 2 9.61 4.15 -3.76
N PHE A 3 9.56 3.26 -2.76
CA PHE A 3 8.49 2.26 -2.64
C PHE A 3 7.10 2.88 -2.46
N GLY A 4 6.98 3.95 -1.67
CA GLY A 4 5.72 4.68 -1.52
C GLY A 4 5.25 5.28 -2.85
N PHE A 5 6.17 5.89 -3.60
CA PHE A 5 5.86 6.44 -4.93
C PHE A 5 5.42 5.36 -5.93
N MET A 6 6.14 4.23 -6.00
CA MET A 6 5.76 3.11 -6.86
C MET A 6 4.39 2.53 -6.48
N SER A 7 4.07 2.49 -5.19
CA SER A 7 2.74 2.11 -4.71
C SER A 7 1.66 3.08 -5.21
N THR A 8 1.91 4.39 -5.19
CA THR A 8 0.96 5.40 -5.73
C THR A 8 0.73 5.24 -7.23
N VAL A 9 1.77 4.91 -8.01
CA VAL A 9 1.63 4.59 -9.45
C VAL A 9 0.74 3.37 -9.65
N GLY A 10 0.92 2.32 -8.84
CA GLY A 10 0.04 1.15 -8.86
C GLY A 10 -1.42 1.50 -8.54
N LEU A 11 -1.65 2.36 -7.54
CA LEU A 11 -3.00 2.83 -7.18
C LEU A 11 -3.65 3.61 -8.32
N ALA A 12 -2.90 4.47 -9.02
CA ALA A 12 -3.40 5.17 -10.20
C ALA A 12 -3.85 4.18 -11.28
N GLY A 13 -3.13 3.06 -11.47
CA GLY A 13 -3.55 1.97 -12.34
C GLY A 13 -4.85 1.29 -11.90
N VAL A 14 -4.99 0.97 -10.60
CA VAL A 14 -6.23 0.40 -10.02
C VAL A 14 -7.44 1.29 -10.30
N ILE A 15 -7.27 2.61 -10.17
CA ILE A 15 -8.32 3.61 -10.44
C ILE A 15 -8.62 3.71 -11.94
N ALA A 16 -7.58 3.71 -12.79
CA ALA A 16 -7.74 3.84 -14.23
C ALA A 16 -8.38 2.62 -14.89
N PHE A 17 -8.20 1.43 -14.31
CA PHE A 17 -8.68 0.17 -14.88
C PHE A 17 -9.69 -0.50 -13.93
N PRO A 18 -11.00 -0.22 -14.06
CA PRO A 18 -11.99 -0.87 -13.20
C PRO A 18 -12.09 -2.37 -13.48
N VAL A 19 -12.29 -3.16 -12.41
CA VAL A 19 -12.42 -4.64 -12.44
C VAL A 19 -13.47 -5.11 -13.46
N SER A 20 -14.53 -4.33 -13.65
CA SER A 20 -15.64 -4.64 -14.56
C SER A 20 -15.26 -4.57 -16.04
N SER A 21 -14.22 -3.84 -16.40
CA SER A 21 -13.83 -3.61 -17.80
C SER A 21 -12.59 -4.40 -18.19
N ILE A 22 -11.51 -4.32 -17.41
CA ILE A 22 -10.22 -4.94 -17.74
C ILE A 22 -9.62 -5.60 -16.49
N PHE A 23 -10.10 -6.81 -16.18
CA PHE A 23 -9.74 -7.56 -14.97
C PHE A 23 -8.22 -7.73 -14.79
N TRP A 24 -7.52 -8.22 -15.81
CA TRP A 24 -6.09 -8.55 -15.68
C TRP A 24 -5.21 -7.33 -15.41
N THR A 25 -5.47 -6.21 -16.08
CA THR A 25 -4.72 -4.96 -15.86
C THR A 25 -5.02 -4.38 -14.47
N HIS A 26 -6.27 -4.47 -14.01
CA HIS A 26 -6.63 -4.11 -12.64
C HIS A 26 -5.85 -4.96 -11.63
N MET A 27 -5.85 -6.29 -11.80
CA MET A 27 -5.17 -7.21 -10.88
C MET A 27 -3.66 -6.96 -10.84
N LEU A 28 -3.02 -6.72 -11.99
CA LEU A 28 -1.60 -6.38 -12.04
C LEU A 28 -1.30 -5.08 -11.29
N SER A 29 -2.13 -4.05 -11.49
CA SER A 29 -1.99 -2.76 -10.81
C SER A 29 -2.18 -2.90 -9.30
N ALA A 30 -3.16 -3.70 -8.87
CA ALA A 30 -3.44 -3.98 -7.47
C ALA A 30 -2.27 -4.73 -6.80
N VAL A 31 -1.74 -5.77 -7.46
CA VAL A 31 -0.56 -6.50 -6.96
C VAL A 31 0.64 -5.57 -6.79
N ALA A 32 0.94 -4.75 -7.81
CA ALA A 32 2.02 -3.77 -7.72
C ALA A 32 1.80 -2.78 -6.57
N HIS A 33 0.59 -2.23 -6.46
CA HIS A 33 0.22 -1.30 -5.40
C HIS A 33 0.44 -1.89 -3.99
N PHE A 34 -0.17 -3.05 -3.72
CA PHE A 34 -0.12 -3.68 -2.39
C PHE A 34 1.28 -4.18 -2.05
N PHE A 35 2.02 -4.73 -3.01
CA PHE A 35 3.40 -5.17 -2.78
C PHE A 35 4.28 -4.00 -2.35
N PHE A 36 4.28 -2.90 -3.12
CA PHE A 36 5.11 -1.73 -2.79
C PHE A 36 4.61 -0.99 -1.54
N ALA A 37 3.31 -0.96 -1.29
CA ALA A 37 2.74 -0.44 -0.04
C ALA A 37 3.24 -1.24 1.17
N MET A 38 3.26 -2.57 1.06
CA MET A 38 3.71 -3.46 2.13
C MET A 38 5.18 -3.24 2.46
N VAL A 39 6.05 -3.24 1.43
CA VAL A 39 7.48 -2.95 1.61
C VAL A 39 7.68 -1.59 2.26
N TYR A 40 6.92 -0.57 1.83
CA TYR A 40 6.98 0.76 2.42
C TYR A 40 6.59 0.76 3.92
N VAL A 41 5.47 0.12 4.29
CA VAL A 41 4.99 0.05 5.68
C VAL A 41 5.96 -0.70 6.58
N LEU A 42 6.52 -1.83 6.10
CA LEU A 42 7.52 -2.59 6.85
C LEU A 42 8.77 -1.75 7.10
N LEU A 43 9.28 -1.09 6.06
CA LEU A 43 10.47 -0.26 6.17
C LEU A 43 10.24 0.94 7.10
N GLN A 44 9.11 1.65 6.96
CA GLN A 44 8.79 2.79 7.82
C GLN A 44 8.57 2.39 9.28
N THR A 45 8.02 1.20 9.52
CA THR A 45 7.85 0.66 10.86
C THR A 45 9.21 0.29 11.46
N TYR A 46 10.09 -0.36 10.70
CA TYR A 46 11.45 -0.65 11.13
C TYR A 46 12.22 0.63 11.51
N LEU A 47 12.20 1.64 10.62
CA LEU A 47 12.85 2.93 10.87
C LEU A 47 12.27 3.64 12.11
N THR A 48 10.96 3.54 12.35
CA THR A 48 10.31 4.07 13.55
C THR A 48 10.90 3.48 14.83
N PHE A 49 11.22 2.18 14.86
CA PHE A 49 11.84 1.54 16.02
C PHE A 49 13.34 1.89 16.16
N CYS A 50 14.03 2.11 15.04
CA CYS A 50 15.43 2.53 15.04
C CYS A 50 15.65 4.01 15.38
N THR A 51 14.60 4.84 15.31
CA THR A 51 14.70 6.29 15.52
C THR A 51 14.48 6.64 16.99
N PRO A 52 15.49 7.13 17.73
CA PRO A 52 15.38 7.39 19.17
C PRO A 52 14.39 8.50 19.53
N GLN A 53 14.15 9.45 18.62
CA GLN A 53 13.31 10.63 18.86
C GLN A 53 11.80 10.33 18.77
N VAL A 54 11.40 9.13 18.32
CA VAL A 54 9.99 8.74 18.24
C VAL A 54 9.51 8.27 19.60
N THR A 55 8.36 8.76 20.05
CA THR A 55 7.77 8.38 21.33
C THR A 55 7.35 6.91 21.35
N GLU A 56 7.42 6.27 22.51
CA GLU A 56 7.02 4.86 22.67
C GLU A 56 5.54 4.62 22.29
N LEU A 57 4.67 5.60 22.52
CA LEU A 57 3.28 5.54 22.08
C LEU A 57 3.18 5.44 20.55
N MET A 58 3.91 6.27 19.81
CA MET A 58 3.89 6.24 18.35
C MET A 58 4.49 4.96 17.78
N LYS A 59 5.55 4.43 18.40
CA LYS A 59 6.11 3.12 18.05
C LYS A 59 5.05 2.01 18.18
N LYS A 60 4.30 1.98 19.29
CA LYS A 60 3.21 1.02 19.50
C LYS A 60 2.08 1.18 18.49
N VAL A 61 1.62 2.40 18.24
CA VAL A 61 0.53 2.68 17.28
C VAL A 61 0.93 2.26 15.86
N ARG A 62 2.12 2.65 15.40
CA ARG A 62 2.63 2.28 14.07
C ARG A 62 2.85 0.77 13.95
N GLY A 63 3.39 0.12 14.98
CA GLY A 63 3.54 -1.33 15.02
C GLY A 63 2.21 -2.06 14.94
N TYR A 64 1.19 -1.60 15.68
CA TYR A 64 -0.15 -2.18 15.66
C TYR A 64 -0.82 -2.03 14.28
N LEU A 65 -0.77 -0.83 13.70
CA LEU A 65 -1.31 -0.57 12.36
C LEU A 65 -0.58 -1.38 11.28
N CYS A 66 0.75 -1.49 11.37
CA CYS A 66 1.54 -2.37 10.50
C CYS A 66 1.07 -3.83 10.59
N GLY A 67 0.89 -4.35 11.80
CA GLY A 67 0.37 -5.71 12.02
C GLY A 67 -1.04 -5.92 11.43
N LEU A 68 -1.94 -4.95 11.59
CA LEU A 68 -3.28 -5.01 10.99
C LEU A 68 -3.22 -5.02 9.46
N ILE A 69 -2.41 -4.14 8.86
CA ILE A 69 -2.24 -4.07 7.40
C ILE A 69 -1.70 -5.40 6.85
N ILE A 70 -0.68 -5.97 7.51
CA ILE A 70 -0.14 -7.29 7.15
C ILE A 70 -1.24 -8.36 7.23
N THR A 71 -1.98 -8.40 8.33
CA THR A 71 -3.05 -9.39 8.55
C THR A 71 -4.12 -9.30 7.47
N PHE A 72 -4.63 -8.10 7.19
CA PHE A 72 -5.64 -7.93 6.15
C PHE A 72 -5.10 -8.23 4.75
N CYS A 73 -3.84 -7.90 4.45
CA CYS A 73 -3.22 -8.25 3.19
C CYS A 73 -3.12 -9.77 3.00
N PHE A 74 -2.74 -10.51 4.04
CA PHE A 74 -2.74 -11.98 4.00
C PHE A 74 -4.14 -12.56 3.79
N VAL A 75 -5.15 -12.02 4.51
CA VAL A 75 -6.55 -12.42 4.33
C VAL A 75 -7.00 -12.20 2.88
N LEU A 76 -6.65 -11.08 2.26
CA LEU A 76 -7.00 -10.79 0.86
C LEU A 76 -6.33 -11.75 -0.12
N VAL A 77 -5.02 -11.98 0.03
CA VAL A 77 -4.25 -12.87 -0.87
C VAL A 77 -4.82 -14.29 -0.86
N ILE A 78 -5.40 -14.73 0.26
CA ILE A 78 -6.02 -16.06 0.38
C ILE A 78 -7.47 -16.05 -0.08
N LEU A 79 -8.31 -15.14 0.43
CA LEU A 79 -9.75 -15.19 0.20
C LEU A 79 -10.15 -14.73 -1.20
N LEU A 80 -9.39 -13.82 -1.83
CA LEU A 80 -9.73 -13.29 -3.15
C LEU A 80 -9.64 -14.37 -4.25
N PRO A 81 -8.55 -15.16 -4.38
CA PRO A 81 -8.51 -16.25 -5.35
C PRO A 81 -9.56 -17.32 -5.07
N VAL A 82 -9.82 -17.63 -3.79
CA VAL A 82 -10.84 -18.62 -3.40
C VAL A 82 -12.24 -18.15 -3.80
N SER A 83 -12.57 -16.88 -3.60
CA SER A 83 -13.89 -16.34 -3.96
C SER A 83 -14.12 -16.41 -5.47
N PHE A 84 -13.12 -16.02 -6.28
CA PHE A 84 -13.19 -16.14 -7.73
C PHE A 84 -13.21 -17.59 -8.21
N ALA A 85 -12.45 -18.50 -7.60
CA ALA A 85 -12.45 -19.91 -7.96
C ALA A 85 -13.82 -20.57 -7.71
N LEU A 86 -14.48 -20.23 -6.60
CA LEU A 86 -15.84 -20.72 -6.30
C LEU A 86 -16.87 -20.19 -7.29
N TRP A 87 -16.77 -18.91 -7.64
CA TRP A 87 -17.69 -18.28 -8.58
C TRP A 87 -17.52 -18.81 -10.01
N ASN A 88 -16.27 -18.93 -10.49
CA ASN A 88 -15.95 -19.42 -11.83
C ASN A 88 -16.35 -20.89 -12.04
N ARG A 89 -16.45 -21.70 -10.98
CA ARG A 89 -16.90 -23.10 -11.07
C ARG A 89 -18.36 -23.22 -11.49
N GLU A 90 -19.21 -22.26 -11.11
CA GLU A 90 -20.65 -22.30 -11.41
C GLU A 90 -21.03 -21.36 -12.55
N ASN A 91 -20.23 -20.34 -12.82
CA ASN A 91 -20.51 -19.29 -13.80
C ASN A 91 -19.51 -19.33 -14.96
N THR A 92 -19.59 -20.37 -15.78
CA THR A 92 -18.69 -20.59 -16.93
C THR A 92 -19.07 -19.80 -18.19
N HIS A 93 -20.27 -19.24 -18.25
CA HIS A 93 -20.77 -18.49 -19.41
C HIS A 93 -20.62 -16.98 -19.21
N LEU A 94 -19.92 -16.31 -20.13
CA LEU A 94 -19.77 -14.85 -20.14
C LEU A 94 -20.91 -14.18 -20.95
N PRO A 95 -21.42 -13.01 -20.53
CA PRO A 95 -21.14 -12.30 -19.29
C PRO A 95 -22.10 -12.73 -18.16
N ALA A 96 -21.59 -13.37 -17.11
CA ALA A 96 -22.34 -13.63 -15.88
C ALA A 96 -22.26 -12.40 -14.96
N VAL A 97 -23.41 -11.75 -14.72
CA VAL A 97 -23.54 -10.74 -13.66
C VAL A 97 -23.43 -11.44 -12.32
N LYS A 98 -22.55 -10.95 -11.43
CA LYS A 98 -22.40 -11.48 -10.06
C LYS A 98 -23.66 -11.20 -9.25
N LYS A 99 -24.35 -12.25 -8.80
CA LYS A 99 -25.58 -12.16 -8.01
C LYS A 99 -25.35 -12.60 -6.57
N PRO A 100 -26.11 -12.07 -5.60
CA PRO A 100 -26.04 -12.50 -4.21
C PRO A 100 -26.24 -14.01 -3.98
N ALA A 101 -26.95 -14.68 -4.89
CA ALA A 101 -27.21 -16.11 -4.83
C ALA A 101 -26.04 -16.97 -5.35
N ASP A 102 -25.05 -16.37 -6.04
CA ASP A 102 -23.94 -17.12 -6.62
C ASP A 102 -22.99 -17.60 -5.52
N LYS A 103 -22.48 -18.83 -5.63
CA LYS A 103 -21.42 -19.27 -4.73
C LYS A 103 -20.17 -18.41 -4.88
N GLY A 104 -19.55 -18.10 -3.76
CA GLY A 104 -18.40 -17.20 -3.70
C GLY A 104 -18.76 -15.72 -3.62
N PHE A 105 -20.00 -15.30 -3.91
CA PHE A 105 -20.39 -13.89 -3.83
C PHE A 105 -20.19 -13.31 -2.43
N GLY A 106 -20.62 -14.03 -1.38
CA GLY A 106 -20.41 -13.61 0.00
C GLY A 106 -18.93 -13.39 0.33
N LEU A 107 -18.05 -14.29 -0.14
CA LEU A 107 -16.61 -14.15 0.03
C LEU A 107 -16.04 -12.97 -0.76
N MET A 108 -16.56 -12.67 -1.97
CA MET A 108 -16.18 -11.48 -2.73
C MET A 108 -16.52 -10.20 -1.97
N VAL A 109 -17.71 -10.13 -1.37
CA VAL A 109 -18.12 -8.99 -0.53
C VAL A 109 -17.23 -8.90 0.71
N THR A 110 -16.94 -10.02 1.37
CA THR A 110 -16.01 -10.04 2.51
C THR A 110 -14.63 -9.54 2.11
N THR A 111 -14.07 -9.98 0.99
CA THR A 111 -12.77 -9.48 0.51
C THR A 111 -12.81 -7.98 0.20
N ALA A 112 -13.89 -7.48 -0.39
CA ALA A 112 -14.04 -6.04 -0.61
C ALA A 112 -14.05 -5.28 0.73
N CYS A 113 -14.81 -5.73 1.73
CA CYS A 113 -14.81 -5.11 3.06
C CYS A 113 -13.44 -5.13 3.72
N VAL A 114 -12.70 -6.24 3.60
CA VAL A 114 -11.33 -6.35 4.13
C VAL A 114 -10.39 -5.39 3.40
N GLU A 115 -10.48 -5.28 2.08
CA GLU A 115 -9.68 -4.37 1.27
C GLU A 115 -9.87 -2.91 1.69
N TRP A 116 -11.13 -2.45 1.78
CA TRP A 116 -11.43 -1.07 2.18
C TRP A 116 -11.02 -0.79 3.63
N THR A 117 -11.17 -1.76 4.53
CA THR A 117 -10.72 -1.62 5.92
C THR A 117 -9.19 -1.50 5.99
N MET A 118 -8.47 -2.32 5.23
CA MET A 118 -7.02 -2.25 5.12
C MET A 118 -6.55 -0.90 4.56
N TYR A 119 -7.22 -0.37 3.53
CA TYR A 119 -6.97 0.98 3.02
C TYR A 119 -7.15 2.04 4.09
N GLY A 120 -8.20 1.95 4.90
CA GLY A 120 -8.40 2.82 6.07
C GLY A 120 -7.22 2.75 7.05
N CYS A 121 -6.77 1.54 7.40
CA CYS A 121 -5.60 1.34 8.26
C CYS A 121 -4.32 1.93 7.64
N TYR A 122 -4.13 1.78 6.33
CA TYR A 122 -2.98 2.33 5.60
C TYR A 122 -2.98 3.87 5.63
N LEU A 123 -4.14 4.50 5.41
CA LEU A 123 -4.26 5.96 5.50
C LEU A 123 -3.98 6.47 6.92
N LEU A 124 -4.56 5.82 7.93
CA LEU A 124 -4.28 6.15 9.34
C LEU A 124 -2.80 6.00 9.66
N TYR A 125 -2.15 4.94 9.16
CA TYR A 125 -0.72 4.71 9.31
C TYR A 125 0.09 5.88 8.73
N LEU A 126 -0.21 6.32 7.50
CA LEU A 126 0.45 7.47 6.86
C LEU A 126 0.27 8.76 7.66
N ILE A 127 -0.92 9.01 8.19
CA ILE A 127 -1.21 10.20 9.00
C ILE A 127 -0.31 10.26 10.25
N THR A 128 0.08 9.12 10.83
CA THR A 128 0.99 9.12 11.99
C THR A 128 2.36 9.77 11.71
N PHE A 129 2.77 9.86 10.45
CA PHE A 129 4.04 10.48 10.03
C PHE A 129 3.89 11.96 9.65
N TYR A 130 2.66 12.50 9.62
CA TYR A 130 2.39 13.87 9.19
C TYR A 130 3.26 14.90 9.92
N SER A 131 3.32 14.81 11.25
CA SER A 131 4.09 15.74 12.07
C SER A 131 5.61 15.60 11.92
N GLU A 132 6.10 14.47 11.41
CA GLU A 132 7.53 14.27 11.13
C GLU A 132 7.89 14.87 9.77
N PHE A 133 7.02 14.70 8.76
CA PHE A 133 7.20 15.32 7.45
C PHE A 133 7.16 16.85 7.50
N LEU A 134 6.34 17.43 8.37
CA LEU A 134 6.32 18.89 8.57
C LEU A 134 7.64 19.46 9.14
N ARG A 135 8.47 18.62 9.78
CA ARG A 135 9.73 19.06 10.39
C ARG A 135 10.93 18.89 9.46
N LEU A 136 10.76 18.32 8.26
CA LEU A 136 11.83 18.19 7.28
C LEU A 136 12.25 19.59 6.80
N LYS A 137 13.46 20.00 7.19
CA LYS A 137 14.12 21.20 6.66
C LYS A 137 15.06 20.78 5.55
N LEU A 138 14.78 21.24 4.33
CA LEU A 138 15.62 21.01 3.17
C LEU A 138 16.70 22.09 3.14
N PHE A 139 17.94 21.72 3.49
CA PHE A 139 19.09 22.61 3.35
C PHE A 139 19.68 22.43 1.96
N VAL A 140 19.48 23.42 1.09
CA VAL A 140 20.16 23.49 -0.20
C VAL A 140 21.41 24.34 0.00
N GLY A 141 22.54 23.67 0.20
CA GLY A 141 23.85 24.32 0.18
C GLY A 141 24.24 24.61 -1.27
N MET A 142 24.44 25.88 -1.62
CA MET A 142 25.09 26.26 -2.86
C MET A 142 26.54 26.61 -2.53
N THR A 143 27.47 25.74 -2.92
CA THR A 143 28.90 26.05 -2.88
C THR A 143 29.25 26.84 -4.15
N PRO A 144 29.78 28.07 -4.04
CA PRO A 144 30.31 28.79 -5.18
C PRO A 144 31.46 27.98 -5.81
N LYS A 145 31.43 27.83 -7.13
CA LYS A 145 32.39 27.02 -7.89
C LYS A 145 33.86 27.39 -7.62
N GLU A 146 34.13 28.66 -7.32
CA GLU A 146 35.47 29.19 -7.04
C GLU A 146 36.11 28.62 -5.77
N VAL A 147 35.30 28.18 -4.78
CA VAL A 147 35.80 27.58 -3.53
C VAL A 147 36.13 26.10 -3.71
N ALA A 148 35.39 25.39 -4.58
CA ALA A 148 35.63 23.98 -4.87
C ALA A 148 36.96 23.75 -5.62
N GLU A 149 37.35 24.68 -6.51
CA GLU A 149 38.61 24.59 -7.24
C GLU A 149 39.85 24.94 -6.39
N GLN A 150 39.67 25.63 -5.25
CA GLN A 150 40.76 25.92 -4.30
C GLN A 150 41.05 24.77 -3.33
N GLU A 151 40.08 23.93 -2.98
CA GLU A 151 40.30 22.75 -2.12
C GLU A 151 41.00 21.60 -2.86
N ASP A 152 40.76 21.42 -4.17
CA ASP A 152 41.43 20.38 -4.97
C ASP A 152 42.90 20.72 -5.33
N ALA A 153 43.36 21.94 -5.03
CA ALA A 153 44.70 22.43 -5.34
C ALA A 153 45.69 22.39 -4.15
N THR A 154 45.26 21.88 -2.99
CA THR A 154 46.07 21.65 -1.78
C THR A 154 46.15 20.18 -1.43
#